data_AF-E8MZ37-F1
#
_entry.id   AF-E8MZ37-F1
#
_cell.length_a   1.000
_cell.length_b   1.000
_cell.length_c   1.000
_cell.angle_alpha   90.00
_cell.angle_beta   90.00
_cell.angle_gamma   90.00
#
_symmetry.space_group_name_H-M   'P 1'
#
loop_
_entity.id
_entity.type
_entity.pdbx_description
1 polymer ?
#
loop_
_entity_poly.entity_id
_entity_poly.type
_entity_poly.pdbx_seq_one_letter_code
_entity_poly.pdbx_strand_id
1 'polypeptide(L)'
;MSEQIPAEFKSGFVAVVGRPNVGKSTLMNRFLGQKIAAVSPRPQTTRRRQLGILTLPQAQMVFVDTPGIHKPVHKLGEYMNQVALDALRDADVVLWLVDASVKPTDEDRLCAQRILEALGQNPANVLLALNKMDQVPEDQRAGRLKGYQDLLSSAWVVWISATSGAGTQDLLDEILRRLPEGPPYYEEEQITDLYEREIAADLIREAALIHLKDEVPHAIAVRIDEYKERSEDTAYIAATLLLERESHKPIVIGKGGEMLKRIGTTARLEIESMSGRKVFLDLRVKVMENWRDNPALLRSLGYVVRKD
;
A
#
# COMPACT_ATOMS: atom_id res chain seq x y z
N MET A 1 4.95 27.67 15.26
CA MET A 1 5.60 28.82 14.61
C MET A 1 5.85 28.38 13.18
N SER A 2 5.24 29.03 12.19
CA SER A 2 5.39 28.67 10.78
C SER A 2 6.85 28.91 10.37
N GLU A 3 7.62 27.84 10.15
CA GLU A 3 8.88 27.97 9.42
C GLU A 3 8.57 28.58 8.05
N GLN A 4 9.39 29.55 7.64
CA GLN A 4 9.21 30.26 6.38
C GLN A 4 9.40 29.25 5.25
N ILE A 5 8.30 28.93 4.55
CA ILE A 5 8.33 28.10 3.35
C ILE A 5 9.33 28.73 2.37
N PRO A 6 10.34 27.98 1.89
CA PRO A 6 11.29 28.47 0.89
C PRO A 6 10.59 29.00 -0.36
N ALA A 7 11.18 30.00 -1.02
CA ALA A 7 10.61 30.60 -2.23
C ALA A 7 10.45 29.61 -3.42
N GLU A 8 11.16 28.47 -3.38
CA GLU A 8 11.12 27.39 -4.37
C GLU A 8 10.72 26.04 -3.72
N PHE A 9 9.71 26.04 -2.85
CA PHE A 9 9.20 24.80 -2.26
C PHE A 9 8.43 23.97 -3.30
N LYS A 10 8.71 22.66 -3.35
CA LYS A 10 8.02 21.73 -4.26
C LYS A 10 7.00 20.88 -3.53
N SER A 11 5.84 20.67 -4.11
CA SER A 11 4.80 19.87 -3.49
C SER A 11 3.98 19.15 -4.55
N GLY A 12 3.66 17.87 -4.35
CA GLY A 12 2.78 17.18 -5.26
C GLY A 12 2.53 15.73 -4.91
N PHE A 13 1.68 15.10 -5.71
CA PHE A 13 1.20 13.74 -5.52
C PHE A 13 2.00 12.74 -6.36
N VAL A 14 2.44 11.66 -5.71
CA VAL A 14 3.22 10.58 -6.34
C VAL A 14 2.41 9.29 -6.32
N ALA A 15 1.83 8.89 -7.45
CA ALA A 15 1.12 7.61 -7.53
C ALA A 15 2.11 6.44 -7.53
N VAL A 16 2.05 5.58 -6.53
CA VAL A 16 2.88 4.36 -6.46
C VAL A 16 2.08 3.19 -7.00
N VAL A 17 2.47 2.71 -8.17
CA VAL A 17 1.75 1.66 -8.91
C VAL A 17 2.66 0.50 -9.27
N GLY A 18 2.04 -0.64 -9.52
CA GLY A 18 2.73 -1.89 -9.89
C GLY A 18 1.93 -3.09 -9.43
N ARG A 19 2.24 -4.26 -9.98
CA ARG A 19 1.54 -5.50 -9.61
C ARG A 19 1.72 -5.83 -8.12
N PRO A 20 0.92 -6.75 -7.56
CA PRO A 20 1.12 -7.20 -6.19
C PRO A 20 2.55 -7.74 -5.95
N ASN A 21 3.06 -7.60 -4.72
CA ASN A 21 4.36 -8.14 -4.25
C ASN A 21 5.65 -7.59 -4.90
N VAL A 22 5.57 -6.48 -5.65
CA VAL A 22 6.75 -5.78 -6.18
C VAL A 22 7.49 -4.95 -5.12
N GLY A 23 6.89 -4.73 -3.93
CA GLY A 23 7.52 -4.03 -2.81
C GLY A 23 7.07 -2.57 -2.59
N LYS A 24 5.88 -2.18 -3.06
CA LYS A 24 5.33 -0.81 -2.91
C LYS A 24 5.32 -0.36 -1.45
N SER A 25 4.63 -1.08 -0.59
CA SER A 25 4.50 -0.77 0.84
C SER A 25 5.85 -0.84 1.59
N THR A 26 6.78 -1.69 1.15
CA THR A 26 8.15 -1.72 1.68
C THR A 26 8.92 -0.44 1.36
N LEU A 27 8.83 0.03 0.12
CA LEU A 27 9.44 1.29 -0.30
C LEU A 27 8.82 2.48 0.44
N MET A 28 7.49 2.48 0.59
CA MET A 28 6.75 3.50 1.33
C MET A 28 7.20 3.61 2.78
N ASN A 29 7.22 2.50 3.53
CA ASN A 29 7.67 2.50 4.92
C ASN A 29 9.14 2.95 5.06
N ARG A 30 9.97 2.68 4.04
CA ARG A 30 11.35 3.16 4.01
C ARG A 30 11.42 4.67 3.86
N PHE A 31 10.69 5.25 2.91
CA PHE A 31 10.67 6.71 2.71
C PHE A 31 10.13 7.45 3.93
N LEU A 32 9.12 6.90 4.59
CA LEU A 32 8.50 7.53 5.75
C LEU A 32 9.25 7.28 7.06
N GLY A 33 10.27 6.40 7.08
CA GLY A 33 11.04 6.07 8.27
C GLY A 33 10.27 5.30 9.35
N GLN A 34 8.98 5.02 9.14
CA GLN A 34 8.10 4.30 10.07
C GLN A 34 7.12 3.39 9.31
N LYS A 35 6.61 2.37 10.01
CA LYS A 35 5.65 1.41 9.44
C LYS A 35 4.23 1.96 9.51
N ILE A 36 3.73 2.43 8.36
CA ILE A 36 2.36 2.94 8.22
C ILE A 36 1.56 2.09 7.24
N ALA A 37 2.18 1.60 6.17
CA ALA A 37 1.54 0.75 5.18
C ALA A 37 1.71 -0.73 5.56
N ALA A 38 0.62 -1.49 5.48
CA ALA A 38 0.67 -2.92 5.71
C ALA A 38 1.55 -3.64 4.67
N VAL A 39 2.40 -4.56 5.11
CA VAL A 39 3.33 -5.34 4.26
C VAL A 39 3.11 -6.83 4.49
N SER A 40 2.78 -7.56 3.42
CA SER A 40 2.70 -9.03 3.46
C SER A 40 3.32 -9.62 2.20
N PRO A 41 3.92 -10.82 2.28
CA PRO A 41 4.37 -11.55 1.09
C PRO A 41 3.20 -12.02 0.20
N ARG A 42 1.95 -11.88 0.65
CA ARG A 42 0.76 -12.24 -0.10
C ARG A 42 0.31 -11.07 -1.00
N PRO A 43 -0.22 -11.36 -2.20
CA PRO A 43 -0.80 -10.34 -3.05
C PRO A 43 -2.02 -9.68 -2.38
N GLN A 44 -2.48 -8.54 -2.92
CA GLN A 44 -3.67 -7.82 -2.41
C GLN A 44 -3.57 -7.33 -0.96
N THR A 45 -2.35 -7.00 -0.50
CA THR A 45 -2.11 -6.40 0.81
C THR A 45 -2.68 -4.99 0.91
N THR A 46 -2.51 -4.11 -0.07
CA THR A 46 -3.16 -2.78 -0.07
C THR A 46 -4.51 -2.88 -0.77
N ARG A 47 -5.61 -2.47 -0.10
CA ARG A 47 -6.99 -2.51 -0.66
C ARG A 47 -7.64 -1.15 -0.78
N ARG A 48 -7.14 -0.13 -0.09
CA ARG A 48 -7.62 1.26 -0.15
C ARG A 48 -6.47 2.16 -0.60
N ARG A 49 -6.81 3.37 -1.04
CA ARG A 49 -5.85 4.46 -1.19
C ARG A 49 -5.31 4.81 0.19
N GLN A 50 -3.99 4.89 0.34
CA GLN A 50 -3.34 5.35 1.56
C GLN A 50 -2.32 6.42 1.20
N LEU A 51 -2.32 7.54 1.93
CA LEU A 51 -1.30 8.55 1.77
C LEU A 51 -0.11 8.28 2.68
N GLY A 52 1.08 8.34 2.10
CA GLY A 52 2.34 8.51 2.81
C GLY A 52 2.85 9.91 2.52
N ILE A 53 3.00 10.74 3.55
CA ILE A 53 3.40 12.13 3.40
C ILE A 53 4.84 12.25 3.89
N LEU A 54 5.74 12.60 2.98
CA LEU A 54 7.14 12.88 3.28
C LEU A 54 7.37 14.38 3.16
N THR A 55 7.55 15.05 4.29
CA THR A 55 7.93 16.47 4.34
C THR A 55 9.44 16.58 4.52
N LEU A 56 10.08 17.32 3.62
CA LEU A 56 11.49 17.70 3.62
C LEU A 56 11.57 19.24 3.67
N PRO A 57 12.72 19.83 4.07
CA PRO A 57 12.86 21.30 4.13
C PRO A 57 12.50 22.01 2.81
N GLN A 58 12.77 21.37 1.67
CA GLN A 58 12.55 21.92 0.33
C GLN A 58 11.33 21.37 -0.40
N ALA A 59 10.62 20.36 0.15
CA ALA A 59 9.49 19.76 -0.55
C ALA A 59 8.55 18.93 0.32
N GLN A 60 7.31 18.76 -0.13
CA GLN A 60 6.36 17.77 0.41
C GLN A 60 5.92 16.80 -0.69
N MET A 61 6.30 15.53 -0.53
CA MET A 61 5.92 14.45 -1.44
C MET A 61 4.75 13.67 -0.85
N VAL A 62 3.60 13.71 -1.51
CA VAL A 62 2.40 12.98 -1.08
C VAL A 62 2.28 11.71 -1.89
N PHE A 63 2.85 10.63 -1.38
CA PHE A 63 2.75 9.33 -2.00
C PHE A 63 1.35 8.74 -1.85
N VAL A 64 0.79 8.29 -2.96
CA VAL A 64 -0.49 7.61 -3.02
C VAL A 64 -0.22 6.12 -3.22
N ASP A 65 -0.23 5.34 -2.12
CA ASP A 65 -0.14 3.88 -2.23
C ASP A 65 -1.47 3.34 -2.75
N THR A 66 -1.40 2.62 -3.87
CA THR A 66 -2.56 2.09 -4.56
C THR A 66 -2.61 0.57 -4.46
N PRO A 67 -3.81 -0.02 -4.44
CA PRO A 67 -3.96 -1.45 -4.66
C PRO A 67 -3.25 -1.89 -5.95
N GLY A 68 -2.65 -3.08 -5.95
CA GLY A 68 -2.02 -3.62 -7.15
C GLY A 68 -3.04 -3.82 -8.28
N ILE A 69 -2.75 -3.29 -9.47
CA ILE A 69 -3.59 -3.46 -10.66
C ILE A 69 -3.56 -4.94 -11.08
N HIS A 70 -4.74 -5.54 -11.25
CA HIS A 70 -4.89 -6.95 -11.62
C HIS A 70 -6.21 -7.17 -12.36
N LYS A 71 -6.41 -8.37 -12.93
CA LYS A 71 -7.71 -8.72 -13.53
C LYS A 71 -8.75 -8.92 -12.42
N PRO A 72 -9.84 -8.11 -12.37
CA PRO A 72 -10.80 -8.21 -11.29
C PRO A 72 -11.66 -9.46 -11.44
N VAL A 73 -11.92 -10.13 -10.31
CA VAL A 73 -12.81 -11.31 -10.24
C VAL A 73 -14.11 -10.99 -9.49
N HIS A 74 -14.09 -9.95 -8.66
CA HIS A 74 -15.18 -9.51 -7.78
C HIS A 74 -15.24 -7.98 -7.75
N LYS A 75 -16.34 -7.41 -7.24
CA LYS A 75 -16.50 -5.94 -7.12
C LYS A 75 -15.43 -5.26 -6.27
N LEU A 76 -14.89 -5.93 -5.26
CA LEU A 76 -13.72 -5.43 -4.53
C LEU A 76 -12.51 -5.21 -5.46
N GLY A 77 -12.29 -6.12 -6.41
CA GLY A 77 -11.21 -5.99 -7.40
C GLY A 77 -11.46 -4.86 -8.38
N GLU A 78 -12.72 -4.65 -8.80
CA GLU A 78 -13.11 -3.50 -9.63
C GLU A 78 -12.85 -2.18 -8.90
N TYR A 79 -13.27 -2.09 -7.64
CA TYR A 79 -12.98 -0.96 -6.75
C TYR A 79 -11.47 -0.69 -6.65
N MET A 80 -10.67 -1.73 -6.37
CA MET A 80 -9.22 -1.61 -6.23
C MET A 80 -8.56 -1.08 -7.51
N ASN A 81 -9.01 -1.54 -8.68
CA ASN A 81 -8.52 -1.04 -9.96
C ASN A 81 -8.95 0.40 -10.22
N GLN A 82 -10.18 0.78 -9.87
CA GLN A 82 -10.66 2.16 -10.03
C GLN A 82 -9.84 3.12 -9.18
N VAL A 83 -9.57 2.77 -7.91
CA VAL A 83 -8.72 3.56 -7.01
C VAL A 83 -7.32 3.76 -7.59
N ALA A 84 -6.73 2.71 -8.18
CA ALA A 84 -5.42 2.84 -8.82
C ALA A 84 -5.45 3.74 -10.07
N LEU A 85 -6.53 3.70 -10.86
CA LEU A 85 -6.70 4.56 -12.04
C LEU A 85 -6.92 6.03 -11.66
N ASP A 86 -7.71 6.31 -10.64
CA ASP A 86 -7.96 7.68 -10.17
C ASP A 86 -6.66 8.28 -9.64
N ALA A 87 -5.90 7.52 -8.84
CA ALA A 87 -4.58 7.94 -8.37
C ALA A 87 -3.60 8.23 -9.51
N LEU A 88 -3.65 7.47 -10.61
CA LEU A 88 -2.80 7.73 -11.78
C LEU A 88 -3.15 9.03 -12.50
N ARG A 89 -4.43 9.41 -12.55
CA ARG A 89 -4.89 10.63 -13.23
C ARG A 89 -4.57 11.89 -12.44
N ASP A 90 -4.63 11.79 -11.12
CA ASP A 90 -4.43 12.94 -10.22
C ASP A 90 -2.96 13.17 -9.83
N ALA A 91 -2.04 12.29 -10.24
CA ALA A 91 -0.65 12.35 -9.82
C ALA A 91 0.21 13.28 -10.69
N ASP A 92 1.05 14.08 -10.02
CA ASP A 92 2.10 14.86 -10.67
C ASP A 92 3.22 13.95 -11.18
N VAL A 93 3.52 12.88 -10.43
CA VAL A 93 4.55 11.88 -10.75
C VAL A 93 3.97 10.47 -10.60
N VAL A 94 4.20 9.61 -11.59
CA VAL A 94 3.84 8.19 -11.51
C VAL A 94 5.07 7.36 -11.26
N LEU A 95 5.14 6.73 -10.10
CA LEU A 95 6.16 5.75 -9.74
C LEU A 95 5.68 4.34 -10.07
N TRP A 96 6.12 3.82 -11.21
CA TRP A 96 5.89 2.43 -11.59
C TRP A 96 6.98 1.52 -11.02
N LEU A 97 6.64 0.81 -9.94
CA LEU A 97 7.53 -0.11 -9.26
C LEU A 97 7.35 -1.53 -9.80
N VAL A 98 8.45 -2.17 -10.21
CA VAL A 98 8.46 -3.54 -10.73
C VAL A 98 9.45 -4.42 -9.98
N ASP A 99 9.27 -5.74 -10.09
CA ASP A 99 10.19 -6.73 -9.55
C ASP A 99 11.23 -7.13 -10.59
N ALA A 100 12.45 -6.60 -10.47
CA ALA A 100 13.51 -6.84 -11.44
C ALA A 100 14.13 -8.25 -11.34
N SER A 101 13.83 -9.03 -10.29
CA SER A 101 14.30 -10.42 -10.13
C SER A 101 13.67 -11.38 -11.15
N VAL A 102 12.54 -10.98 -11.75
CA VAL A 102 11.79 -11.78 -12.73
C VAL A 102 11.62 -11.05 -14.07
N LYS A 103 11.17 -11.76 -15.12
CA LYS A 103 10.88 -11.14 -16.43
C LYS A 103 9.52 -10.45 -16.32
N PRO A 104 9.25 -9.42 -17.14
CA PRO A 104 7.95 -8.77 -17.14
C PRO A 104 6.82 -9.79 -17.36
N THR A 105 5.88 -9.79 -16.43
CA THR A 105 4.71 -10.66 -16.43
C THR A 105 3.53 -10.03 -17.16
N ASP A 106 2.43 -10.77 -17.31
CA ASP A 106 1.20 -10.21 -17.89
C ASP A 106 0.56 -9.14 -16.98
N GLU A 107 0.76 -9.22 -15.66
CA GLU A 107 0.31 -8.16 -14.74
C GLU A 107 1.15 -6.88 -14.89
N ASP A 108 2.45 -7.02 -15.20
CA ASP A 108 3.32 -5.87 -15.49
C ASP A 108 2.91 -5.20 -16.82
N ARG A 109 2.58 -6.00 -17.84
CA ARG A 109 1.99 -5.53 -19.11
C ARG A 109 0.68 -4.78 -18.89
N LEU A 110 -0.21 -5.34 -18.06
CA LEU A 110 -1.47 -4.70 -17.71
C LEU A 110 -1.24 -3.38 -16.97
N CYS A 111 -0.30 -3.32 -16.02
CA CYS A 111 0.06 -2.08 -15.33
C CYS A 111 0.54 -1.00 -16.32
N ALA A 112 1.49 -1.35 -17.21
CA ALA A 112 2.00 -0.42 -18.22
C ALA A 112 0.89 0.10 -19.13
N GLN A 113 -0.02 -0.79 -19.57
CA GLN A 113 -1.19 -0.40 -20.36
C GLN A 113 -2.10 0.58 -19.59
N ARG A 114 -2.40 0.32 -18.31
CA ARG A 114 -3.24 1.23 -17.50
C ARG A 114 -2.57 2.59 -17.26
N ILE A 115 -1.26 2.61 -17.09
CA ILE A 115 -0.49 3.87 -16.98
C ILE A 115 -0.62 4.68 -18.27
N LEU A 116 -0.45 4.03 -19.44
CA LEU A 116 -0.62 4.68 -20.74
C LEU A 116 -2.06 5.18 -20.96
N GLU A 117 -3.06 4.37 -20.60
CA GLU A 117 -4.47 4.77 -20.70
C GLU A 117 -4.81 5.97 -19.79
N ALA A 118 -4.22 6.03 -18.59
CA ALA A 118 -4.47 7.10 -17.64
C ALA A 118 -3.75 8.41 -18.01
N LEU A 119 -2.50 8.34 -18.46
CA LEU A 119 -1.66 9.51 -18.76
C LEU A 119 -1.75 9.97 -20.22
N GLY A 120 -2.37 9.18 -21.11
CA GLY A 120 -2.42 9.46 -22.53
C GLY A 120 -1.01 9.53 -23.15
N GLN A 121 -0.71 10.66 -23.82
CA GLN A 121 0.60 10.92 -24.42
C GLN A 121 1.54 11.78 -23.57
N ASN A 122 1.28 11.95 -22.26
CA ASN A 122 2.16 12.71 -21.37
C ASN A 122 2.95 11.81 -20.38
N PRO A 123 3.84 10.92 -20.86
CA PRO A 123 4.57 9.97 -20.02
C PRO A 123 5.82 10.57 -19.35
N ALA A 124 6.10 11.86 -19.52
CA ALA A 124 7.35 12.49 -19.08
C ALA A 124 7.58 12.41 -17.56
N ASN A 125 6.51 12.19 -16.78
CA ASN A 125 6.56 12.07 -15.33
C ASN A 125 6.44 10.63 -14.82
N VAL A 126 6.65 9.62 -15.69
CA VAL A 126 6.71 8.22 -15.24
C VAL A 126 8.13 7.82 -14.87
N LEU A 127 8.31 7.38 -13.63
CA LEU A 127 9.53 6.76 -13.11
C LEU A 127 9.33 5.24 -13.05
N LEU A 128 10.16 4.49 -13.77
CA LEU A 128 10.25 3.03 -13.67
C LEU A 128 11.30 2.67 -12.62
N ALA A 129 10.84 2.21 -11.46
CA ALA A 129 11.70 1.72 -10.40
C ALA A 129 11.85 0.19 -10.48
N LEU A 130 13.04 -0.27 -10.87
CA LEU A 130 13.43 -1.67 -10.94
C LEU A 130 13.85 -2.15 -9.54
N ASN A 131 12.88 -2.60 -8.75
CA ASN A 131 13.09 -3.04 -7.38
C ASN A 131 13.68 -4.45 -7.29
N LYS A 132 14.21 -4.79 -6.11
CA LYS A 132 14.90 -6.06 -5.81
C LYS A 132 16.18 -6.24 -6.65
N MET A 133 16.87 -5.13 -6.94
CA MET A 133 18.12 -5.15 -7.72
C MET A 133 19.20 -6.06 -7.10
N ASP A 134 19.14 -6.25 -5.78
CA ASP A 134 20.00 -7.16 -5.01
C ASP A 134 19.82 -8.65 -5.40
N GLN A 135 18.71 -8.99 -6.05
CA GLN A 135 18.39 -10.35 -6.49
C GLN A 135 18.64 -10.56 -7.98
N VAL A 136 19.19 -9.57 -8.69
CA VAL A 136 19.40 -9.64 -10.15
C VAL A 136 20.87 -9.90 -10.48
N PRO A 137 21.19 -11.07 -11.05
CA PRO A 137 22.53 -11.36 -11.58
C PRO A 137 22.96 -10.31 -12.61
N GLU A 138 24.24 -9.92 -12.58
CA GLU A 138 24.77 -8.82 -13.40
C GLU A 138 24.58 -9.06 -14.90
N ASP A 139 24.81 -10.30 -15.36
CA ASP A 139 24.62 -10.76 -16.73
C ASP A 139 23.16 -10.67 -17.21
N GLN A 140 22.19 -10.65 -16.29
CA GLN A 140 20.77 -10.56 -16.60
C GLN A 140 20.24 -9.12 -16.63
N ARG A 141 20.94 -8.15 -16.00
CA ARG A 141 20.44 -6.79 -15.79
C ARG A 141 20.03 -6.09 -17.08
N ALA A 142 20.85 -6.18 -18.13
CA ALA A 142 20.55 -5.57 -19.43
C ALA A 142 19.26 -6.13 -20.05
N GLY A 143 19.05 -7.45 -19.94
CA GLY A 143 17.82 -8.10 -20.40
C GLY A 143 16.59 -7.73 -19.58
N ARG A 144 16.73 -7.55 -18.26
CA ARG A 144 15.65 -7.08 -17.38
C ARG A 144 15.23 -5.66 -17.73
N LEU A 145 16.23 -4.76 -17.83
CA LEU A 145 16.02 -3.36 -18.20
C LEU A 145 15.25 -3.26 -19.50
N LYS A 146 15.77 -3.91 -20.55
CA LYS A 146 15.12 -3.90 -21.87
C LYS A 146 13.69 -4.42 -21.80
N GLY A 147 13.46 -5.56 -21.15
CA GLY A 147 12.13 -6.15 -21.05
C GLY A 147 11.08 -5.23 -20.41
N TYR A 148 11.42 -4.52 -19.34
CA TYR A 148 10.48 -3.58 -18.70
C TYR A 148 10.36 -2.26 -19.46
N GLN A 149 11.47 -1.76 -20.02
CA GLN A 149 11.46 -0.53 -20.81
C GLN A 149 10.70 -0.69 -22.13
N ASP A 150 10.69 -1.88 -22.73
CA ASP A 150 9.88 -2.19 -23.91
C ASP A 150 8.37 -2.07 -23.65
N LEU A 151 7.92 -2.17 -22.39
CA LEU A 151 6.51 -1.97 -22.01
C LEU A 151 6.13 -0.49 -21.90
N LEU A 152 7.10 0.36 -21.54
CA LEU A 152 6.90 1.80 -21.37
C LEU A 152 8.21 2.54 -21.62
N SER A 153 8.51 2.78 -22.90
CA SER A 153 9.82 3.28 -23.36
C SER A 153 10.17 4.69 -22.87
N SER A 154 9.14 5.48 -22.56
CA SER A 154 9.23 6.85 -22.07
C SER A 154 9.55 6.99 -20.59
N ALA A 155 9.51 5.90 -19.81
CA ALA A 155 9.75 5.95 -18.38
C ALA A 155 11.24 6.18 -18.06
N TRP A 156 11.50 7.05 -17.09
CA TRP A 156 12.86 7.24 -16.56
C TRP A 156 13.20 6.13 -15.57
N VAL A 157 14.32 5.45 -15.76
CA VAL A 157 14.63 4.22 -15.03
C VAL A 157 15.53 4.48 -13.83
N VAL A 158 15.17 3.90 -12.69
CA VAL A 158 16.01 3.87 -11.48
C VAL A 158 16.06 2.44 -10.94
N TRP A 159 17.25 1.94 -10.64
CA TRP A 159 17.43 0.65 -9.98
C TRP A 159 17.42 0.84 -8.47
N ILE A 160 16.62 0.04 -7.76
CA ILE A 160 16.52 0.13 -6.31
C ILE A 160 16.48 -1.22 -5.62
N SER A 161 16.79 -1.21 -4.32
CA SER A 161 16.39 -2.25 -3.38
C SER A 161 15.64 -1.60 -2.23
N ALA A 162 14.32 -1.76 -2.19
CA ALA A 162 13.50 -1.24 -1.10
C ALA A 162 13.85 -1.87 0.25
N THR A 163 14.39 -3.09 0.26
CA THR A 163 14.80 -3.79 1.48
C THR A 163 16.13 -3.29 2.03
N SER A 164 17.16 -3.13 1.18
CA SER A 164 18.47 -2.65 1.64
C SER A 164 18.58 -1.12 1.68
N GLY A 165 17.76 -0.42 0.89
CA GLY A 165 17.82 1.04 0.72
C GLY A 165 18.68 1.50 -0.46
N ALA A 166 19.40 0.60 -1.14
CA ALA A 166 20.21 0.96 -2.31
C ALA A 166 19.37 1.63 -3.40
N GLY A 167 19.86 2.74 -3.95
CA GLY A 167 19.20 3.53 -5.01
C GLY A 167 17.92 4.27 -4.59
N THR A 168 17.47 4.13 -3.34
CA THR A 168 16.20 4.75 -2.90
C THR A 168 16.33 6.27 -2.74
N GLN A 169 17.52 6.78 -2.40
CA GLN A 169 17.77 8.22 -2.40
C GLN A 169 17.77 8.80 -3.82
N ASP A 170 18.45 8.14 -4.77
CA ASP A 170 18.44 8.57 -6.17
C ASP A 170 17.00 8.63 -6.71
N LEU A 171 16.17 7.66 -6.32
CA LEU A 171 14.74 7.66 -6.67
C LEU A 171 13.99 8.86 -6.07
N LEU A 172 14.23 9.22 -4.79
CA LEU A 172 13.64 10.41 -4.19
C LEU A 172 14.08 11.69 -4.90
N ASP A 173 15.35 11.79 -5.27
CA ASP A 173 15.88 12.96 -5.96
C ASP A 173 15.28 13.11 -7.37
N GLU A 174 15.02 12.00 -8.07
CA GLU A 174 14.31 12.00 -9.35
C GLU A 174 12.83 12.41 -9.20
N ILE A 175 12.16 11.98 -8.12
CA ILE A 175 10.78 12.41 -7.81
C ILE A 175 10.79 13.92 -7.54
N LEU A 176 11.66 14.40 -6.65
CA LEU A 176 11.79 15.82 -6.30
C LEU A 176 11.98 16.70 -7.53
N ARG A 177 12.83 16.29 -8.47
CA ARG A 177 13.08 17.05 -9.70
C ARG A 177 11.83 17.23 -10.57
N ARG A 178 10.91 16.27 -10.54
CA ARG A 178 9.67 16.29 -11.34
C ARG A 178 8.46 16.90 -10.64
N LEU A 179 8.51 17.06 -9.32
CA LEU A 179 7.44 17.72 -8.59
C LEU A 179 7.30 19.20 -8.99
N PRO A 180 6.06 19.71 -9.08
CA PRO A 180 5.81 21.12 -9.32
C PRO A 180 6.15 21.95 -8.08
N GLU A 181 6.33 23.25 -8.28
CA GLU A 181 6.38 24.22 -7.20
C GLU A 181 4.97 24.42 -6.64
N GLY A 182 4.86 24.55 -5.31
CA GLY A 182 3.58 24.72 -4.64
C GLY A 182 3.71 24.77 -3.13
N PRO A 183 2.64 25.16 -2.40
CA PRO A 183 2.63 25.11 -0.93
C PRO A 183 2.51 23.67 -0.42
N PRO A 184 2.91 23.38 0.83
CA PRO A 184 2.59 22.10 1.46
C PRO A 184 1.07 21.87 1.50
N TYR A 185 0.65 20.63 1.23
CA TYR A 185 -0.75 20.20 1.29
C TYR A 185 -1.17 19.79 2.70
N TYR A 186 -0.21 19.36 3.53
CA TYR A 186 -0.41 18.84 4.88
C TYR A 186 0.56 19.49 5.87
N GLU A 187 0.22 19.40 7.16
CA GLU A 187 1.10 19.82 8.25
C GLU A 187 2.42 19.05 8.24
N GLU A 188 3.50 19.67 8.72
CA GLU A 188 4.87 19.14 8.61
C GLU A 188 5.04 17.77 9.30
N GLU A 189 4.39 17.59 10.45
CA GLU A 189 4.43 16.37 11.27
C GLU A 189 3.47 15.28 10.77
N GLN A 190 2.61 15.58 9.80
CA GLN A 190 1.63 14.62 9.30
C GLN A 190 2.29 13.66 8.32
N ILE A 191 2.25 12.35 8.62
CA ILE A 191 2.91 11.31 7.83
C ILE A 191 1.89 10.45 7.05
N THR A 192 0.61 10.48 7.42
CA THR A 192 -0.48 9.77 6.72
C THR A 192 -1.81 10.48 6.90
N ASP A 193 -2.80 10.14 6.08
CA ASP A 193 -4.19 10.62 6.17
C ASP A 193 -5.12 9.65 6.91
N LEU A 194 -4.59 8.49 7.35
CA LEU A 194 -5.37 7.46 8.02
C LEU A 194 -5.50 7.72 9.53
N TYR A 195 -6.67 7.38 10.07
CA TYR A 195 -6.85 7.29 11.52
C TYR A 195 -6.17 6.03 12.08
N GLU A 196 -5.65 6.08 13.31
CA GLU A 196 -4.99 4.93 13.97
C GLU A 196 -5.83 3.64 13.92
N ARG A 197 -7.15 3.76 14.07
CA ARG A 197 -8.09 2.62 13.97
C ARG A 197 -8.04 1.93 12.60
N GLU A 198 -7.80 2.67 11.53
CA GLU A 198 -7.73 2.12 10.17
C GLU A 198 -6.40 1.40 9.96
N ILE A 199 -5.31 1.98 10.45
CA ILE A 199 -3.99 1.34 10.48
C ILE A 199 -4.07 0.03 11.28
N ALA A 200 -4.72 0.05 12.45
CA ALA A 200 -4.91 -1.16 13.26
C ALA A 200 -5.70 -2.25 12.51
N ALA A 201 -6.75 -1.88 11.76
CA ALA A 201 -7.49 -2.84 10.93
C ALA A 201 -6.59 -3.49 9.88
N ASP A 202 -5.73 -2.71 9.24
CA ASP A 202 -4.80 -3.20 8.22
C ASP A 202 -3.68 -4.04 8.80
N LEU A 203 -3.15 -3.72 9.99
CA LEU A 203 -2.16 -4.56 10.69
C LEU A 203 -2.75 -5.90 11.16
N ILE A 204 -4.02 -5.92 11.61
CA ILE A 204 -4.72 -7.18 11.92
C ILE A 204 -4.89 -8.02 10.66
N ARG A 205 -5.23 -7.39 9.53
CA ARG A 205 -5.38 -8.07 8.25
C ARG A 205 -4.04 -8.56 7.70
N GLU A 206 -2.97 -7.79 7.86
CA GLU A 206 -1.59 -8.20 7.55
C GLU A 206 -1.21 -9.47 8.31
N ALA A 207 -1.45 -9.50 9.62
CA ALA A 207 -1.21 -10.68 10.44
C ALA A 207 -2.03 -11.89 9.95
N ALA A 208 -3.28 -11.68 9.54
CA ALA A 208 -4.10 -12.73 8.93
C ALA A 208 -3.50 -13.23 7.60
N LEU A 209 -3.02 -12.33 6.73
CA LEU A 209 -2.35 -12.66 5.47
C LEU A 209 -1.06 -13.47 5.68
N ILE A 210 -0.30 -13.16 6.73
CA ILE A 210 0.93 -13.87 7.09
C ILE A 210 0.64 -15.30 7.54
N HIS A 211 -0.37 -15.48 8.42
CA HIS A 211 -0.58 -16.75 9.13
C HIS A 211 -1.52 -17.72 8.43
N LEU A 212 -2.38 -17.22 7.55
CA LEU A 212 -3.33 -18.04 6.80
C LEU A 212 -2.77 -18.42 5.42
N LYS A 213 -3.37 -19.45 4.84
CA LYS A 213 -2.94 -20.05 3.57
C LYS A 213 -4.08 -20.06 2.56
N ASP A 214 -3.69 -20.36 1.32
CA ASP A 214 -4.60 -20.54 0.19
C ASP A 214 -5.47 -19.30 -0.03
N GLU A 215 -6.76 -19.46 -0.32
CA GLU A 215 -7.67 -18.35 -0.63
C GLU A 215 -8.19 -17.61 0.61
N VAL A 216 -8.12 -18.23 1.78
CA VAL A 216 -8.70 -17.74 3.04
C VAL A 216 -8.28 -16.31 3.39
N PRO A 217 -6.98 -15.93 3.39
CA PRO A 217 -6.59 -14.58 3.78
C PRO A 217 -7.13 -13.49 2.85
N HIS A 218 -7.36 -13.81 1.58
CA HIS A 218 -7.94 -12.87 0.61
C HIS A 218 -9.45 -12.70 0.79
N ALA A 219 -10.12 -13.59 1.52
CA ALA A 219 -11.55 -13.56 1.82
C ALA A 219 -11.89 -12.92 3.18
N ILE A 220 -10.91 -12.30 3.85
CA ILE A 220 -11.08 -11.64 5.15
C ILE A 220 -11.17 -10.13 4.98
N ALA A 221 -12.11 -9.52 5.70
CA ALA A 221 -12.09 -8.10 6.01
C ALA A 221 -11.95 -7.92 7.53
N VAL A 222 -11.38 -6.80 7.96
CA VAL A 222 -11.30 -6.44 9.39
C VAL A 222 -12.13 -5.19 9.60
N ARG A 223 -12.98 -5.23 10.62
CA ARG A 223 -13.72 -4.05 11.10
C ARG A 223 -13.33 -3.80 12.54
N ILE A 224 -12.91 -2.58 12.85
CA ILE A 224 -12.76 -2.14 14.24
C ILE A 224 -14.17 -1.84 14.78
N ASP A 225 -14.57 -2.57 15.81
CA ASP A 225 -15.85 -2.34 16.50
C ASP A 225 -15.69 -1.27 17.59
N GLU A 226 -14.51 -1.21 18.22
CA GLU A 226 -14.20 -0.27 19.29
C GLU A 226 -12.71 0.08 19.30
N TYR A 227 -12.39 1.36 19.48
CA TYR A 227 -11.03 1.86 19.72
C TYR A 227 -11.11 2.87 20.87
N LYS A 228 -10.53 2.53 22.02
CA LYS A 228 -10.54 3.36 23.22
C LYS A 228 -9.13 3.55 23.76
N GLU A 229 -8.69 4.79 23.80
CA GLU A 229 -7.54 5.18 24.62
C GLU A 229 -7.97 5.10 26.08
N ARG A 230 -7.29 4.24 26.85
CA ARG A 230 -7.55 4.07 28.29
C ARG A 230 -6.63 4.95 29.13
N SER A 231 -5.44 5.24 28.62
CA SER A 231 -4.46 6.18 29.15
C SER A 231 -3.51 6.62 28.03
N GLU A 232 -2.60 7.56 28.32
CA GLU A 232 -1.53 7.95 27.37
C GLU A 232 -0.72 6.76 26.86
N ASP A 233 -0.50 5.76 27.73
CA ASP A 233 0.29 4.56 27.41
C ASP A 233 -0.53 3.33 27.01
N THR A 234 -1.87 3.37 27.04
CA THR A 234 -2.68 2.16 26.83
C THR A 234 -3.91 2.36 25.96
N ALA A 235 -4.15 1.40 25.05
CA ALA A 235 -5.32 1.36 24.19
C ALA A 235 -6.04 0.00 24.26
N TYR A 236 -7.37 0.04 24.15
CA TYR A 236 -8.24 -1.12 23.97
C TYR A 236 -8.82 -1.09 22.56
N ILE A 237 -8.65 -2.20 21.84
CA ILE A 237 -9.13 -2.36 20.48
C ILE A 237 -9.97 -3.63 20.43
N ALA A 238 -11.24 -3.51 20.05
CA ALA A 238 -12.09 -4.64 19.69
C ALA A 238 -12.28 -4.66 18.17
N ALA A 239 -12.02 -5.80 17.54
CA ALA A 239 -12.14 -5.96 16.10
C ALA A 239 -12.80 -7.29 15.72
N THR A 240 -13.56 -7.25 14.63
CA THR A 240 -14.17 -8.43 14.03
C THR A 240 -13.51 -8.75 12.69
N LEU A 241 -12.99 -9.97 12.57
CA LEU A 241 -12.59 -10.58 11.30
C LEU A 241 -13.86 -11.11 10.61
N LEU A 242 -14.18 -10.51 9.48
CA LEU A 242 -15.34 -10.82 8.66
C LEU A 242 -14.93 -11.80 7.56
N LEU A 243 -15.58 -12.96 7.54
CA LEU A 243 -15.27 -14.05 6.63
C LEU A 243 -16.35 -14.20 5.56
N GLU A 244 -15.94 -14.56 4.35
CA GLU A 244 -16.89 -14.79 3.25
C GLU A 244 -17.67 -16.11 3.34
N ARG A 245 -17.12 -17.15 3.99
CA ARG A 245 -17.70 -18.50 4.00
C ARG A 245 -17.62 -19.11 5.40
N GLU A 246 -18.63 -19.88 5.77
CA GLU A 246 -18.63 -20.64 7.04
C GLU A 246 -17.45 -21.62 7.11
N SER A 247 -17.04 -22.21 5.99
CA SER A 247 -15.88 -23.10 5.93
C SER A 247 -14.56 -22.42 6.33
N HIS A 248 -14.44 -21.10 6.22
CA HIS A 248 -13.24 -20.36 6.64
C HIS A 248 -13.16 -20.17 8.16
N LYS A 249 -14.30 -20.20 8.86
CA LYS A 249 -14.37 -19.94 10.31
C LYS A 249 -13.50 -20.89 11.14
N PRO A 250 -13.55 -22.24 10.97
CA PRO A 250 -12.66 -23.13 11.70
C PRO A 250 -11.19 -22.94 11.34
N ILE A 251 -10.87 -22.49 10.11
CA ILE A 251 -9.49 -22.24 9.66
C ILE A 251 -8.91 -21.00 10.37
N VAL A 252 -9.68 -19.91 10.42
CA VAL A 252 -9.27 -18.64 11.04
C VAL A 252 -9.19 -18.76 12.57
N ILE A 253 -10.12 -19.50 13.18
CA ILE A 253 -10.08 -19.75 14.63
C ILE A 253 -8.92 -20.72 14.95
N GLY A 254 -8.76 -21.78 14.17
CA GLY A 254 -7.81 -22.86 14.42
C GLY A 254 -8.23 -23.75 15.59
N LYS A 255 -7.55 -24.91 15.72
CA LYS A 255 -7.81 -25.84 16.83
C LYS A 255 -7.62 -25.12 18.17
N GLY A 256 -8.64 -25.13 19.02
CA GLY A 256 -8.60 -24.46 20.33
C GLY A 256 -8.39 -22.95 20.29
N GLY A 257 -8.60 -22.28 19.14
CA GLY A 257 -8.36 -20.84 19.00
C GLY A 257 -6.91 -20.44 18.73
N GLU A 258 -6.00 -21.41 18.50
CA GLU A 258 -4.57 -21.16 18.35
C GLU A 258 -4.22 -20.23 17.18
N MET A 259 -4.94 -20.35 16.05
CA MET A 259 -4.70 -19.50 14.88
C MET A 259 -5.10 -18.05 15.16
N LEU A 260 -6.28 -17.84 15.71
CA LEU A 260 -6.76 -16.50 16.04
C LEU A 260 -5.86 -15.82 17.08
N LYS A 261 -5.38 -16.59 18.08
CA LYS A 261 -4.39 -16.12 19.06
C LYS A 261 -3.08 -15.70 18.39
N ARG A 262 -2.59 -16.46 17.41
CA ARG A 262 -1.36 -16.14 16.68
C ARG A 262 -1.51 -14.87 15.82
N ILE A 263 -2.64 -14.72 15.13
CA ILE A 263 -2.99 -13.51 14.38
C ILE A 263 -3.04 -12.31 15.33
N GLY A 264 -3.79 -12.41 16.43
CA GLY A 264 -3.91 -11.34 17.41
C GLY A 264 -2.58 -10.98 18.08
N THR A 265 -1.72 -11.95 18.37
CA THR A 265 -0.40 -11.69 18.95
C THR A 265 0.49 -10.90 17.98
N THR A 266 0.51 -11.30 16.71
CA THR A 266 1.31 -10.63 15.68
C THR A 266 0.80 -9.22 15.43
N ALA A 267 -0.51 -9.07 15.24
CA ALA A 267 -1.14 -7.77 15.02
C ALA A 267 -0.91 -6.82 16.21
N ARG A 268 -1.08 -7.31 17.45
CA ARG A 268 -0.88 -6.51 18.66
C ARG A 268 0.53 -5.95 18.74
N LEU A 269 1.56 -6.76 18.50
CA LEU A 269 2.95 -6.31 18.55
C LEU A 269 3.24 -5.21 17.52
N GLU A 270 2.70 -5.34 16.32
CA GLU A 270 2.85 -4.33 15.25
C GLU A 270 2.11 -3.02 15.60
N ILE A 271 0.89 -3.11 16.16
CA ILE A 271 0.12 -1.93 16.59
C ILE A 271 0.81 -1.23 17.77
N GLU A 272 1.36 -1.99 18.74
CA GLU A 272 2.15 -1.41 19.85
C GLU A 272 3.39 -0.70 19.33
N SER A 273 4.09 -1.29 18.36
CA SER A 273 5.26 -0.69 17.72
C SER A 273 4.92 0.61 16.97
N MET A 274 3.78 0.66 16.29
CA MET A 274 3.35 1.83 15.51
C MET A 274 2.82 2.95 16.42
N SER A 275 1.99 2.61 17.41
CA SER A 275 1.34 3.62 18.27
C SER A 275 2.19 4.07 19.46
N GLY A 276 3.24 3.32 19.81
CA GLY A 276 4.02 3.54 21.03
C GLY A 276 3.28 3.17 22.33
N ARG A 277 2.03 2.67 22.25
CA ARG A 277 1.17 2.34 23.40
C ARG A 277 1.10 0.83 23.60
N LYS A 278 0.81 0.38 24.82
CA LYS A 278 0.41 -1.00 25.11
C LYS A 278 -1.03 -1.23 24.66
N VAL A 279 -1.27 -2.36 23.98
CA VAL A 279 -2.56 -2.61 23.34
C VAL A 279 -3.21 -3.87 23.91
N PHE A 280 -4.44 -3.75 24.39
CA PHE A 280 -5.33 -4.89 24.58
C PHE A 280 -6.16 -5.09 23.31
N LEU A 281 -5.92 -6.20 22.60
CA LEU A 281 -6.60 -6.53 21.35
C LEU A 281 -7.60 -7.69 21.56
N ASP A 282 -8.90 -7.39 21.46
CA ASP A 282 -9.99 -8.37 21.44
C ASP A 282 -10.39 -8.67 19.99
N LEU A 283 -10.26 -9.93 19.57
CA LEU A 283 -10.59 -10.37 18.21
C LEU A 283 -11.79 -11.32 18.21
N ARG A 284 -12.76 -11.02 17.35
CA ARG A 284 -13.92 -11.87 17.08
C ARG A 284 -13.95 -12.29 15.62
N VAL A 285 -14.66 -13.37 15.34
CA VAL A 285 -14.85 -13.88 13.98
C VAL A 285 -16.33 -13.95 13.66
N LYS A 286 -16.74 -13.32 12.57
CA LYS A 286 -18.12 -13.35 12.07
C LYS A 286 -18.13 -13.67 10.59
N VAL A 287 -19.09 -14.48 10.15
CA VAL A 287 -19.28 -14.78 8.74
C VAL A 287 -20.27 -13.75 8.16
N MET A 288 -19.89 -13.17 7.03
CA MET A 288 -20.72 -12.34 6.18
C MET A 288 -20.56 -12.85 4.75
N GLU A 289 -21.54 -13.62 4.30
CA GLU A 289 -21.48 -14.29 3.01
C GLU A 289 -21.34 -13.30 1.85
N ASN A 290 -20.45 -13.64 0.91
CA ASN A 290 -20.21 -12.92 -0.34
C ASN A 290 -19.96 -11.40 -0.17
N TRP A 291 -19.32 -10.99 0.92
CA TRP A 291 -19.13 -9.58 1.22
C TRP A 291 -18.32 -8.83 0.14
N ARG A 292 -17.40 -9.51 -0.57
CA ARG A 292 -16.59 -8.93 -1.66
C ARG A 292 -17.39 -8.50 -2.89
N ASP A 293 -18.62 -9.02 -3.06
CA ASP A 293 -19.53 -8.69 -4.16
C ASP A 293 -20.79 -7.93 -3.70
N ASN A 294 -20.90 -7.63 -2.41
CA ASN A 294 -22.02 -6.90 -1.83
C ASN A 294 -21.67 -5.39 -1.65
N PRO A 295 -22.23 -4.48 -2.46
CA PRO A 295 -21.88 -3.06 -2.41
C PRO A 295 -22.18 -2.38 -1.07
N ALA A 296 -23.22 -2.81 -0.34
CA ALA A 296 -23.54 -2.23 0.96
C ALA A 296 -22.49 -2.59 2.01
N LEU A 297 -22.03 -3.86 1.99
CA LEU A 297 -20.96 -4.33 2.88
C LEU A 297 -19.63 -3.68 2.52
N LEU A 298 -19.28 -3.60 1.22
CA LEU A 298 -18.09 -2.88 0.76
C LEU A 298 -18.07 -1.43 1.27
N ARG A 299 -19.19 -0.71 1.16
CA ARG A 299 -19.30 0.65 1.69
C ARG A 299 -19.11 0.73 3.20
N SER A 300 -19.74 -0.18 3.95
CA SER A 300 -19.58 -0.24 5.42
C SER A 300 -18.16 -0.57 5.85
N LEU A 301 -17.38 -1.22 4.97
CA LEU A 301 -15.98 -1.55 5.14
C LEU A 301 -15.06 -0.53 4.50
N GLY A 302 -15.53 0.69 4.23
CA GLY A 302 -14.72 1.80 3.72
C GLY A 302 -14.21 1.61 2.29
N TYR A 303 -14.75 0.66 1.53
CA TYR A 303 -14.45 0.47 0.11
C TYR A 303 -15.49 1.22 -0.72
N VAL A 304 -15.31 2.54 -0.83
CA VAL A 304 -16.23 3.45 -1.53
C VAL A 304 -15.45 4.20 -2.60
N VAL A 305 -15.86 4.08 -3.87
CA VAL A 305 -15.39 5.02 -4.90
C VAL A 305 -16.15 6.33 -4.66
N ARG A 306 -15.43 7.44 -4.45
CA ARG A 306 -16.06 8.76 -4.48
C ARG A 306 -16.61 8.93 -5.91
N LYS A 307 -17.93 9.04 -6.04
CA LYS A 307 -18.52 9.56 -7.28
C LYS A 307 -18.36 11.07 -7.20
N ASP A 308 -17.88 11.66 -8.29
CA ASP A 308 -17.91 13.11 -8.53
C ASP A 308 -19.29 13.71 -8.24
#